data_AF-A0A7K7CQE4-F1
#
_entry.id   AF-A0A7K7CQE4-F1
#
_cell.length_a   1.000
_cell.length_b   1.000
_cell.length_c   1.000
_cell.angle_alpha   90.00
_cell.angle_beta   90.00
_cell.angle_gamma   90.00
#
_symmetry.space_group_name_H-M   'P 1'
#
loop_
_entity.id
_entity.type
_entity.pdbx_description
1 polymer ?
#
loop_
_entity_poly.entity_id
_entity_poly.type
_entity_poly.pdbx_seq_one_letter_code
_entity_poly.pdbx_strand_id
1 'polypeptide(L)'
;TGPYWSQLQLLSGLGFPERAAAAAALQRHGGGHWGALCELQGRRLRPLRLRHFRGEEPGLDFNRADQQALVRQILATLPVASWGRASLVAGL
;
A
#
# COMPACT_ATOMS: atom_id res chain seq x y z
N THR A 1 -9.31 11.56 24.89
CA THR A 1 -8.81 10.75 23.76
C THR A 1 -9.10 11.50 22.48
N GLY A 2 -8.08 11.78 21.65
CA GLY A 2 -8.29 12.48 20.38
C GLY A 2 -9.12 11.65 19.39
N PRO A 3 -9.74 12.28 18.38
CA PRO A 3 -10.46 11.56 17.34
C PRO A 3 -9.53 10.54 16.67
N TYR A 4 -10.09 9.37 16.35
CA TYR A 4 -9.43 8.28 15.65
C TYR A 4 -8.29 7.55 16.37
N TRP A 5 -8.23 7.59 17.70
CA TRP A 5 -7.13 6.98 18.45
C TRP A 5 -6.96 5.47 18.17
N SER A 6 -8.06 4.70 18.10
CA SER A 6 -8.01 3.27 17.79
C SER A 6 -7.56 3.02 16.34
N GLN A 7 -8.00 3.84 15.40
CA GLN A 7 -7.58 3.76 14.00
C GLN A 7 -6.11 4.11 13.82
N LEU A 8 -5.58 5.07 14.58
CA LEU A 8 -4.15 5.41 14.56
C LEU A 8 -3.29 4.26 15.10
N GLN A 9 -3.73 3.58 16.16
CA GLN A 9 -3.05 2.37 16.65
C GLN A 9 -3.07 1.26 15.59
N LEU A 10 -4.20 1.04 14.94
CA LEU A 10 -4.34 0.06 13.86
C LEU A 10 -3.38 0.37 12.70
N LEU A 11 -3.37 1.61 12.20
CA LEU A 11 -2.49 2.01 11.10
C LEU A 11 -1.00 1.90 11.49
N SER A 12 -0.67 2.22 12.73
CA SER A 12 0.69 2.01 13.27
C SER A 12 1.08 0.53 13.23
N GLY A 13 0.20 -0.38 13.67
CA GLY A 13 0.41 -1.84 13.59
C GLY A 13 0.55 -2.37 12.17
N LEU A 14 -0.06 -1.69 11.18
CA LEU A 14 0.09 -2.00 9.75
C LEU A 14 1.35 -1.37 9.10
N GLY A 15 2.20 -0.74 9.92
CA GLY A 15 3.48 -0.18 9.50
C GLY A 15 3.40 1.26 8.99
N PHE A 16 2.42 2.04 9.47
CA PHE A 16 2.33 3.50 9.29
C PHE A 16 2.37 4.22 10.65
N PRO A 17 3.53 4.21 11.35
CA PRO A 17 3.67 4.81 12.67
C PRO A 17 3.63 6.34 12.65
N GLU A 18 3.77 6.98 11.48
CA GLU A 18 3.80 8.43 11.33
C GLU A 18 2.42 9.05 11.61
N ARG A 19 2.18 9.39 12.88
CA ARG A 19 0.88 9.79 13.41
C ARG A 19 0.25 10.97 12.66
N ALA A 20 1.05 11.95 12.25
CA ALA A 20 0.56 13.11 11.50
C ALA A 20 0.03 12.73 10.10
N ALA A 21 0.76 11.90 9.37
CA ALA A 21 0.35 11.43 8.05
C ALA A 21 -0.89 10.51 8.14
N ALA A 22 -0.91 9.62 9.14
CA ALA A 22 -2.03 8.74 9.39
C ALA A 22 -3.30 9.50 9.81
N ALA A 23 -3.18 10.51 10.68
CA ALA A 23 -4.29 11.36 11.09
C ALA A 23 -4.85 12.17 9.91
N ALA A 24 -3.98 12.74 9.07
CA ALA A 24 -4.40 13.48 7.88
C ALA A 24 -5.09 12.58 6.83
N ALA A 25 -4.69 11.31 6.72
CA ALA A 25 -5.39 10.32 5.91
C ALA A 25 -6.76 9.99 6.51
N LEU A 26 -6.82 9.66 7.81
CA LEU A 26 -8.08 9.37 8.49
C LEU A 26 -9.09 10.52 8.38
N GLN A 27 -8.64 11.76 8.55
CA GLN A 27 -9.50 12.93 8.41
C GLN A 27 -10.12 13.03 7.01
N ARG A 28 -9.32 12.83 5.95
CA ARG A 28 -9.82 12.90 4.56
C ARG A 28 -10.76 11.75 4.19
N HIS A 29 -10.65 10.62 4.88
CA HIS A 29 -11.53 9.47 4.71
C HIS A 29 -12.63 9.40 5.79
N GLY A 30 -12.94 10.50 6.48
CA GLY A 30 -14.03 10.57 7.46
C GLY A 30 -13.87 9.65 8.68
N GLY A 31 -12.64 9.26 9.01
CA GLY A 31 -12.32 8.26 10.03
C GLY A 31 -12.28 6.81 9.52
N GLY A 32 -12.51 6.59 8.22
CA GLY A 32 -12.43 5.29 7.58
C GLY A 32 -10.99 4.78 7.51
N HIS A 33 -10.67 3.77 8.32
CA HIS A 33 -9.33 3.18 8.39
C HIS A 33 -8.91 2.52 7.06
N TRP A 34 -9.84 1.91 6.32
CA TRP A 34 -9.55 1.26 5.05
C TRP A 34 -9.12 2.27 3.97
N GLY A 35 -9.89 3.34 3.79
CA GLY A 35 -9.55 4.40 2.83
C GLY A 35 -8.22 5.07 3.16
N ALA A 36 -7.98 5.36 4.45
CA ALA A 36 -6.72 5.90 4.92
C ALA A 36 -5.53 4.95 4.66
N LEU A 37 -5.70 3.65 4.89
CA LEU A 37 -4.69 2.63 4.64
C LEU A 37 -4.35 2.53 3.15
N CYS A 38 -5.35 2.40 2.27
CA CYS A 38 -5.17 2.32 0.83
C CYS A 38 -4.42 3.54 0.29
N GLU A 39 -4.74 4.73 0.79
CA GLU A 39 -4.03 5.94 0.40
C GLU A 39 -2.56 5.92 0.84
N LEU A 40 -2.30 5.63 2.12
CA LEU A 40 -0.94 5.62 2.67
C LEU A 40 -0.06 4.59 1.93
N GLN A 41 -0.63 3.43 1.61
CA GLN A 41 0.02 2.41 0.80
C GLN A 41 0.24 2.91 -0.63
N GLY A 42 -0.76 3.52 -1.27
CA GLY A 42 -0.65 4.10 -2.61
C GLY A 42 0.47 5.13 -2.74
N ARG A 43 0.72 5.92 -1.68
CA ARG A 43 1.86 6.86 -1.61
C ARG A 43 3.20 6.13 -1.58
N ARG A 44 3.34 5.08 -0.76
CA ARG A 44 4.55 4.24 -0.73
C ARG A 44 4.81 3.53 -2.06
N LEU A 45 3.74 3.19 -2.78
CA LEU A 45 3.82 2.51 -4.08
C LEU A 45 4.02 3.46 -5.27
N ARG A 46 3.97 4.80 -5.09
CA ARG A 46 4.19 5.76 -6.19
C ARG A 46 5.53 5.56 -6.92
N PRO A 47 6.68 5.43 -6.24
CA PRO A 47 7.95 5.24 -6.91
C PRO A 47 7.96 3.98 -7.79
N LEU A 48 7.41 2.88 -7.29
CA LEU A 48 7.28 1.63 -8.02
C LEU A 48 6.41 1.77 -9.27
N ARG A 49 5.24 2.40 -9.13
CA ARG A 49 4.33 2.68 -10.26
C ARG A 49 4.98 3.56 -11.33
N LEU A 50 5.78 4.55 -10.93
CA LEU A 50 6.53 5.39 -11.86
C LEU A 50 7.58 4.59 -12.64
N ARG A 51 8.34 3.72 -11.97
CA ARG A 51 9.30 2.83 -12.61
C ARG A 51 8.62 1.86 -13.58
N HIS A 52 7.48 1.28 -13.18
CA HIS A 52 6.68 0.42 -14.05
C HIS A 52 6.22 1.15 -15.31
N PHE A 53 5.64 2.36 -15.17
CA PHE A 53 5.19 3.16 -16.31
C PHE A 53 6.34 3.53 -17.27
N ARG A 54 7.58 3.63 -16.76
CA ARG A 54 8.78 3.87 -17.58
C ARG A 54 9.38 2.60 -18.20
N GLY A 55 8.79 1.42 -17.95
CA GLY A 55 9.31 0.13 -18.42
C GLY A 55 10.58 -0.33 -17.71
N GLU A 56 10.90 0.24 -16.54
CA GLU A 56 12.12 -0.05 -15.78
C GLU A 56 11.97 -1.26 -14.84
N GLU A 57 10.75 -1.78 -14.66
CA GLU A 57 10.49 -2.96 -13.82
C GLU A 57 10.55 -4.23 -14.67
N PRO A 58 11.59 -5.08 -14.54
CA PRO A 58 11.74 -6.26 -15.37
C PRO A 58 10.66 -7.31 -15.05
N GLY A 59 9.88 -7.66 -16.07
CA GLY A 59 9.11 -8.91 -16.11
C GLY A 59 7.82 -8.97 -15.28
N LEU A 60 7.35 -7.88 -14.68
CA LEU A 60 6.04 -7.84 -14.03
C LEU A 60 4.94 -7.48 -15.05
N ASP A 61 4.04 -8.44 -15.28
CA ASP A 61 2.82 -8.22 -16.06
C ASP A 61 1.65 -7.96 -15.11
N PHE A 62 1.29 -6.69 -14.95
CA PHE A 62 0.16 -6.26 -14.11
C PHE A 62 -1.20 -6.60 -14.72
N ASN A 63 -1.24 -6.90 -16.03
CA ASN A 63 -2.47 -7.36 -16.71
C ASN A 63 -2.65 -8.89 -16.62
N ARG A 64 -1.75 -9.60 -15.94
CA ARG A 64 -1.83 -11.05 -15.75
C ARG A 64 -3.15 -11.41 -15.07
N ALA A 65 -3.89 -12.35 -15.68
CA ALA A 65 -5.14 -12.87 -15.12
C ALA A 65 -4.94 -13.57 -13.75
N ASP A 66 -3.84 -14.32 -13.61
CA ASP A 66 -3.47 -14.92 -12.32
C ASP A 66 -2.79 -13.90 -11.40
N GLN A 67 -3.62 -13.22 -10.63
CA GLN A 67 -3.21 -12.26 -9.61
C GLN A 67 -2.39 -12.90 -8.48
N GLN A 68 -2.62 -14.18 -8.17
CA GLN A 68 -1.87 -14.89 -7.15
C GLN A 68 -0.41 -15.11 -7.60
N ALA A 69 -0.21 -15.50 -8.87
CA ALA A 69 1.11 -15.61 -9.46
C ALA A 69 1.84 -14.25 -9.52
N LEU A 70 1.14 -13.17 -9.88
CA LEU A 70 1.69 -11.82 -9.88
C LEU A 70 2.15 -11.40 -8.47
N VAL A 71 1.33 -11.64 -7.43
CA VAL A 71 1.69 -11.34 -6.04
C VAL A 71 2.92 -12.12 -5.59
N ARG A 72 3.02 -13.41 -5.91
CA ARG A 72 4.22 -14.21 -5.59
C ARG A 72 5.46 -13.69 -6.29
N GLN A 73 5.33 -13.30 -7.56
CA GLN A 73 6.43 -12.73 -8.31
C GLN A 73 6.90 -11.40 -7.70
N ILE A 74 5.96 -10.52 -7.33
CA ILE A 74 6.24 -9.27 -6.62
C ILE A 74 6.97 -9.53 -5.28
N LEU A 75 6.53 -10.51 -4.49
CA LEU A 75 7.20 -10.88 -3.23
C LEU A 75 8.63 -11.41 -3.46
N ALA A 76 8.87 -12.06 -4.61
CA ALA A 76 10.17 -12.62 -4.95
C ALA A 76 11.14 -11.58 -5.53
N THR A 77 10.63 -10.54 -6.21
CA THR A 77 11.47 -9.58 -6.96
C THR A 77 11.56 -8.21 -6.31
N LEU A 78 10.57 -7.81 -5.51
CA LEU A 78 10.51 -6.49 -4.89
C LEU A 78 10.63 -6.58 -3.37
N PRO A 79 11.23 -5.58 -2.70
CA PRO A 79 11.38 -5.54 -1.24
C PRO A 79 10.07 -5.15 -0.55
N VAL A 80 8.98 -5.85 -0.86
CA VAL A 80 7.68 -5.67 -0.22
C VAL A 80 7.54 -6.61 0.97
N ALA A 81 7.56 -6.04 2.18
CA ALA A 81 7.66 -6.81 3.43
C ALA A 81 6.43 -7.64 3.83
N SER A 82 5.37 -7.74 3.00
CA SER A 82 4.20 -8.56 3.31
C SER A 82 3.31 -8.86 2.10
N TRP A 83 2.53 -9.94 2.21
CA TRP A 83 1.53 -10.32 1.21
C TRP A 83 0.54 -9.19 0.91
N GLY A 84 -0.01 -8.54 1.94
CA GLY A 84 -0.96 -7.45 1.76
C GLY A 84 -0.39 -6.29 0.95
N ARG A 85 0.89 -5.93 1.17
CA ARG A 85 1.59 -4.92 0.37
C ARG A 85 1.77 -5.37 -1.08
N ALA A 86 2.12 -6.63 -1.29
CA ALA A 86 2.25 -7.21 -2.62
C ALA A 86 0.91 -7.27 -3.38
N SER A 87 -0.21 -7.57 -2.71
CA SER A 87 -1.55 -7.54 -3.33
C SER A 87 -1.96 -6.15 -3.80
N LEU A 88 -1.58 -5.10 -3.06
CA LEU A 88 -1.85 -3.72 -3.47
C LEU A 88 -0.98 -3.28 -4.64
N VAL A 89 0.23 -3.79 -4.72
CA VAL A 89 1.09 -3.61 -5.89
C VAL A 89 0.47 -4.30 -7.10
N ALA A 90 -0.01 -5.54 -6.94
CA ALA A 90 -0.63 -6.30 -8.04
C ALA A 90 -1.87 -5.61 -8.62
N GLY A 91 -2.58 -4.81 -7.83
CA GLY A 91 -3.74 -4.01 -8.26
C GLY A 91 -3.41 -2.61 -8.79
N LEU A 92 -2.14 -2.29 -9.12
CA LEU A 92 -1.75 -1.06 -9.80
C LEU A 92 -2.29 -1.00 -11.24
#